data_AF-A0A667YRK6-F1
#
_entry.id   AF-A0A667YRK6-F1
#
_cell.length_a   1.000
_cell.length_b   1.000
_cell.length_c   1.000
_cell.angle_alpha   90.00
_cell.angle_beta   90.00
_cell.angle_gamma   90.00
#
_symmetry.space_group_name_H-M   'P 1'
#
loop_
_entity.id
_entity.type
_entity.pdbx_description
1 polymer ?
#
loop_
_entity_poly.entity_id
_entity_poly.type
_entity_poly.pdbx_seq_one_letter_code
_entity_poly.pdbx_strand_id
1 'polypeptide(L)'
;QQRETSTGTYKTQTGRVKIPIFLPSDKIKEMVSQCLQARDMAYCPYSRFPVGAAVLTADGTIITGCNVENASYGLTVCAERTAVQRAVAEGHRHFRAIAVTCDIKDRFVGPCGACRQVLMEFASDWTVYLTKPDGSYKETSLSELLPLAFTPGHLTQH
;
A
#
# COMPACT_ATOMS: atom_id res chain seq x y z
N GLN A 1 8.05 -25.91 19.14
CA GLN A 1 8.22 -25.13 20.38
C GLN A 1 7.10 -24.10 20.43
N GLN A 2 6.16 -24.30 21.34
CA GLN A 2 5.01 -23.43 21.58
C GLN A 2 5.51 -22.06 22.06
N ARG A 3 5.02 -20.97 21.48
CA ARG A 3 5.11 -19.63 22.09
C ARG A 3 3.69 -19.16 22.35
N GLU A 4 3.46 -18.85 23.61
CA GLU A 4 2.21 -18.44 24.23
C GLU A 4 1.68 -17.15 23.62
N THR A 5 0.38 -17.13 23.34
CA THR A 5 -0.38 -15.96 22.91
C THR A 5 -0.74 -15.12 24.13
N SER A 6 -0.03 -14.02 24.38
CA SER A 6 -0.43 -13.01 25.36
C SER A 6 -1.38 -12.00 24.72
N THR A 7 -2.68 -12.17 24.97
CA THR A 7 -3.72 -11.19 24.63
C THR A 7 -3.69 -10.03 25.64
N GLY A 8 -2.89 -9.00 25.35
CA GLY A 8 -2.84 -7.77 26.14
C GLY A 8 -3.51 -6.60 25.42
N THR A 9 -4.68 -6.17 25.90
CA THR A 9 -5.30 -4.88 25.51
C THR A 9 -4.70 -3.76 26.35
N TYR A 10 -3.98 -2.82 25.73
CA TYR A 10 -3.55 -1.57 26.37
C TYR A 10 -4.35 -0.38 25.84
N LYS A 11 -4.98 0.38 26.74
CA LYS A 11 -5.68 1.63 26.44
C LYS A 11 -4.68 2.78 26.31
N THR A 12 -4.75 3.56 25.24
CA THR A 12 -4.11 4.89 25.15
C THR A 12 -5.16 5.98 25.28
N GLN A 13 -4.77 7.14 25.83
CA GLN A 13 -5.62 8.27 26.21
C GLN A 13 -6.33 9.01 25.05
N THR A 14 -6.35 8.47 23.83
CA THR A 14 -6.80 9.18 22.61
C THR A 14 -8.05 8.60 21.93
N GLY A 15 -8.74 7.63 22.53
CA GLY A 15 -10.05 7.16 22.03
C GLY A 15 -10.05 6.46 20.66
N ARG A 16 -8.91 6.34 19.97
CA ARG A 16 -8.78 5.52 18.76
C ARG A 16 -8.53 4.07 19.16
N VAL A 17 -9.49 3.20 18.83
CA VAL A 17 -9.32 1.75 18.95
C VAL A 17 -8.19 1.35 18.00
N LYS A 18 -7.04 0.90 18.54
CA LYS A 18 -6.04 0.19 17.74
C LYS A 18 -6.66 -1.13 17.30
N ILE A 19 -7.14 -1.19 16.07
CA ILE A 19 -7.52 -2.45 15.42
C ILE A 19 -6.25 -3.31 15.37
N PRO A 20 -6.31 -4.62 15.70
CA PRO A 20 -5.12 -5.47 15.64
C PRO A 20 -4.50 -5.41 14.24
N ILE A 21 -3.19 -5.14 14.20
CA ILE A 21 -2.35 -4.95 12.99
C ILE A 21 -2.23 -6.24 12.16
N PHE A 22 -2.75 -7.37 12.65
CA PHE A 22 -2.60 -8.66 12.00
C PHE A 22 -3.70 -8.90 10.96
N LEU A 23 -3.34 -8.79 9.68
CA LEU A 23 -4.18 -9.25 8.58
C LEU A 23 -4.15 -10.79 8.50
N PRO A 24 -5.31 -11.46 8.35
CA PRO A 24 -5.34 -12.89 8.13
C PRO A 24 -4.51 -13.29 6.91
N SER A 25 -3.77 -14.39 7.00
CA SER A 25 -2.88 -14.85 5.94
C SER A 25 -3.57 -15.01 4.58
N ASP A 26 -4.82 -15.45 4.56
CA ASP A 26 -5.57 -15.60 3.32
C ASP A 26 -5.93 -14.26 2.68
N LYS A 27 -6.18 -13.21 3.49
CA LYS A 27 -6.39 -11.85 2.97
C LYS A 27 -5.09 -11.29 2.38
N ILE A 28 -3.94 -11.58 2.98
CA ILE A 28 -2.63 -11.19 2.43
C ILE A 28 -2.40 -11.89 1.09
N LYS A 29 -2.64 -13.21 1.00
CA LYS A 29 -2.53 -13.95 -0.27
C LYS A 29 -3.46 -13.39 -1.35
N GLU A 30 -4.69 -13.04 -0.98
CA GLU A 30 -5.65 -12.41 -1.90
C GLU A 30 -5.11 -11.08 -2.43
N MET A 31 -4.60 -10.20 -1.56
CA MET A 31 -3.97 -8.94 -1.96
C MET A 31 -2.76 -9.15 -2.87
N VAL A 32 -1.87 -10.09 -2.54
CA VAL A 32 -0.69 -10.41 -3.36
C VAL A 32 -1.11 -10.90 -4.74
N SER A 33 -2.09 -11.81 -4.81
CA SER A 33 -2.63 -12.34 -6.07
C SER A 33 -3.22 -11.23 -6.94
N GLN A 34 -4.09 -10.40 -6.36
CA GLN A 34 -4.70 -9.27 -7.09
C GLN A 34 -3.67 -8.21 -7.52
N CYS A 35 -2.63 -7.98 -6.70
CA CYS A 35 -1.52 -7.10 -7.04
C CYS A 35 -0.72 -7.60 -8.26
N LEU A 36 -0.45 -8.91 -8.32
CA LEU A 36 0.20 -9.55 -9.46
C LEU A 36 -0.66 -9.45 -10.73
N GLN A 37 -1.97 -9.70 -10.63
CA GLN A 37 -2.89 -9.55 -11.76
C GLN A 37 -2.96 -8.09 -12.24
N ALA A 38 -2.97 -7.12 -11.32
CA ALA A 38 -3.00 -5.70 -11.67
C ALA A 38 -1.74 -5.28 -12.43
N ARG A 39 -0.57 -5.81 -12.06
CA ARG A 39 0.69 -5.58 -12.78
C ARG A 39 0.57 -5.93 -14.27
N ASP A 40 -0.10 -7.03 -14.59
CA ASP A 40 -0.26 -7.51 -15.98
C ASP A 40 -1.14 -6.57 -16.83
N MET A 41 -1.87 -5.64 -16.18
CA MET A 41 -2.68 -4.61 -16.84
C MET A 41 -1.94 -3.28 -17.03
N ALA A 42 -0.64 -3.19 -16.69
CA ALA A 42 0.14 -1.97 -16.80
C ALA A 42 0.22 -1.46 -18.25
N TYR A 43 -0.01 -0.15 -18.42
CA TYR A 43 0.29 0.54 -19.66
C TYR A 43 1.66 1.21 -19.52
N CYS A 44 2.71 0.48 -19.88
CA CYS A 44 4.09 0.94 -19.76
C CYS A 44 4.94 0.71 -21.01
N PRO A 45 4.54 1.24 -22.19
CA PRO A 45 5.25 0.99 -23.44
C PRO A 45 6.64 1.62 -23.48
N TYR A 46 6.92 2.62 -22.65
CA TYR A 46 8.17 3.38 -22.66
C TYR A 46 9.22 2.70 -21.79
N SER A 47 8.93 2.47 -20.50
CA SER A 47 9.88 1.81 -19.60
C SER A 47 9.92 0.29 -19.77
N ARG A 48 8.81 -0.30 -20.23
CA ARG A 48 8.58 -1.75 -20.19
C ARG A 48 8.73 -2.32 -18.78
N PHE A 49 8.36 -1.52 -17.79
CA PHE A 49 8.46 -1.85 -16.38
C PHE A 49 7.06 -1.86 -15.74
N PRO A 50 6.37 -3.01 -15.76
CA PRO A 50 5.02 -3.10 -15.25
C PRO A 50 5.02 -3.18 -13.71
N VAL A 51 4.12 -2.42 -13.10
CA VAL A 51 3.94 -2.32 -11.65
C VAL A 51 2.47 -2.52 -11.34
N GLY A 52 2.19 -3.34 -10.34
CA GLY A 52 0.84 -3.56 -9.80
C GLY A 52 0.74 -3.11 -8.36
N ALA A 53 -0.45 -2.71 -7.95
CA ALA A 53 -0.79 -2.41 -6.57
C ALA A 53 -2.21 -2.89 -6.22
N ALA A 54 -2.39 -3.29 -4.96
CA ALA A 54 -3.69 -3.65 -4.39
C ALA A 54 -3.85 -3.02 -3.00
N VAL A 55 -4.82 -2.13 -2.85
CA VAL A 55 -5.15 -1.44 -1.60
C VAL A 55 -6.29 -2.16 -0.90
N LEU A 56 -6.12 -2.41 0.41
CA LEU A 56 -7.17 -2.93 1.28
C LEU A 56 -7.83 -1.78 2.04
N THR A 57 -9.13 -1.61 1.83
CA THR A 57 -9.96 -0.61 2.51
C THR A 57 -10.34 -1.07 3.93
N ALA A 58 -10.89 -0.14 4.72
CA ALA A 58 -11.35 -0.45 6.08
C ALA A 58 -12.53 -1.43 6.14
N ASP A 59 -13.34 -1.53 5.09
CA ASP A 59 -14.45 -2.50 4.99
C ASP A 59 -14.02 -3.87 4.43
N GLY A 60 -12.75 -4.02 4.04
CA GLY A 60 -12.20 -5.29 3.55
C GLY A 60 -12.22 -5.45 2.03
N THR A 61 -12.71 -4.46 1.30
CA THR A 61 -12.64 -4.38 -0.17
C THR A 61 -11.19 -4.23 -0.63
N ILE A 62 -10.83 -4.93 -1.70
CA ILE A 62 -9.52 -4.79 -2.35
C ILE A 62 -9.70 -4.05 -3.66
N ILE A 63 -8.93 -2.97 -3.84
CA ILE A 63 -8.98 -2.12 -5.03
C ILE A 63 -7.60 -2.08 -5.66
N THR A 64 -7.55 -2.45 -6.94
CA THR A 64 -6.31 -2.61 -7.69
C THR A 64 -5.99 -1.42 -8.59
N GLY A 65 -4.71 -1.27 -8.91
CA GLY A 65 -4.20 -0.30 -9.88
C GLY A 65 -2.88 -0.76 -10.50
N CYS A 66 -2.58 -0.22 -11.67
CA CYS A 66 -1.33 -0.42 -12.40
C CYS A 66 -0.69 0.92 -12.77
N ASN A 67 0.59 0.93 -13.13
CA ASN A 67 1.20 2.13 -13.69
C ASN A 67 0.67 2.39 -15.10
N VAL A 68 0.42 3.68 -15.38
CA VAL A 68 -0.02 4.17 -16.69
C VAL A 68 0.94 5.28 -17.10
N GLU A 69 1.75 4.98 -18.10
CA GLU A 69 2.74 5.89 -18.62
C GLU A 69 2.16 6.85 -19.66
N ASN A 70 2.88 7.93 -19.91
CA ASN A 70 2.53 8.93 -20.90
C ASN A 70 3.78 9.36 -21.68
N ALA A 71 3.63 9.79 -22.93
CA ALA A 71 4.73 10.34 -23.73
C ALA A 71 5.37 11.57 -23.06
N SER A 72 4.55 12.39 -22.40
CA SER A 72 5.03 13.41 -21.47
C SER A 72 5.24 12.76 -20.10
N TYR A 73 6.47 12.37 -19.79
CA TYR A 73 6.77 11.49 -18.65
C TYR A 73 6.32 12.03 -17.29
N GLY A 74 6.22 13.36 -17.15
CA GLY A 74 5.69 13.99 -15.93
C GLY A 74 4.23 13.68 -15.64
N LEU A 75 3.47 13.19 -16.63
CA LEU A 75 2.07 12.80 -16.51
C LEU A 75 1.88 11.31 -16.14
N THR A 76 2.97 10.55 -15.98
CA THR A 76 2.89 9.14 -15.58
C THR A 76 2.35 8.98 -14.16
N VAL A 77 1.39 8.07 -14.00
CA VAL A 77 0.84 7.69 -12.70
C VAL A 77 1.33 6.29 -12.31
N CYS A 78 1.76 6.15 -11.06
CA CYS A 78 2.23 4.88 -10.51
C CYS A 78 1.05 4.01 -10.05
N ALA A 79 1.26 2.69 -9.98
CA ALA A 79 0.22 1.72 -9.61
C ALA A 79 -0.47 2.03 -8.27
N GLU A 80 0.30 2.43 -7.26
CA GLU A 80 -0.19 2.76 -5.93
C GLU A 80 -1.12 3.98 -5.97
N ARG A 81 -0.73 5.01 -6.74
CA ARG A 81 -1.55 6.21 -6.93
C ARG A 81 -2.82 5.87 -7.71
N THR A 82 -2.74 5.05 -8.75
CA THR A 82 -3.91 4.56 -9.50
C THR A 82 -4.89 3.82 -8.58
N ALA A 83 -4.41 2.89 -7.75
CA ALA A 83 -5.24 2.11 -6.84
C ALA A 83 -5.94 3.00 -5.80
N VAL A 84 -5.19 3.92 -5.17
CA VAL A 84 -5.74 4.86 -4.18
C VAL A 84 -6.73 5.83 -4.82
N GLN A 85 -6.41 6.42 -5.97
CA GLN A 85 -7.30 7.34 -6.68
C GLN A 85 -8.62 6.66 -7.08
N ARG A 86 -8.54 5.42 -7.57
CA ARG A 86 -9.72 4.61 -7.86
C ARG A 86 -10.54 4.35 -6.59
N ALA A 87 -9.90 3.93 -5.50
CA ALA A 87 -10.60 3.69 -4.24
C ALA A 87 -11.31 4.96 -3.72
N VAL A 88 -10.66 6.12 -3.88
CA VAL A 88 -11.23 7.42 -3.56
C VAL A 88 -12.43 7.73 -4.45
N ALA A 89 -12.34 7.48 -5.76
CA ALA A 89 -13.47 7.67 -6.68
C ALA A 89 -14.66 6.74 -6.35
N GLU A 90 -14.38 5.55 -5.82
CA GLU A 90 -15.38 4.57 -5.37
C GLU A 90 -15.90 4.83 -3.94
N GLY A 91 -15.48 5.92 -3.28
CA GLY A 91 -16.02 6.37 -2.00
C GLY A 91 -15.22 5.91 -0.76
N HIS A 92 -14.14 5.15 -0.91
CA HIS A 92 -13.31 4.72 0.22
C HIS A 92 -12.29 5.81 0.59
N ARG A 93 -12.12 6.08 1.89
CA ARG A 93 -11.12 7.04 2.43
C ARG A 93 -10.30 6.49 3.59
N HIS A 94 -10.63 5.27 4.04
CA HIS A 94 -9.94 4.60 5.14
C HIS A 94 -9.35 3.30 4.63
N PHE A 95 -8.06 3.13 4.88
CA PHE A 95 -7.27 2.04 4.33
C PHE A 95 -6.49 1.34 5.44
N ARG A 96 -6.17 0.06 5.23
CA ARG A 96 -5.43 -0.76 6.19
C ARG A 96 -4.06 -1.15 5.67
N ALA A 97 -3.98 -1.52 4.39
CA ALA A 97 -2.75 -2.03 3.82
C ALA A 97 -2.68 -1.81 2.30
N ILE A 98 -1.47 -1.95 1.76
CA ILE A 98 -1.23 -1.99 0.32
C ILE A 98 -0.21 -3.06 -0.02
N ALA A 99 -0.45 -3.82 -1.08
CA ALA A 99 0.54 -4.67 -1.71
C ALA A 99 1.06 -4.00 -2.98
N VAL A 100 2.35 -4.11 -3.27
CA VAL A 100 3.01 -3.53 -4.47
C VAL A 100 3.95 -4.56 -5.08
N THR A 101 3.94 -4.66 -6.41
CA THR A 101 4.75 -5.63 -7.16
C THR A 101 5.32 -5.04 -8.45
N CYS A 102 6.41 -5.62 -8.93
CA CYS A 102 7.01 -5.35 -10.24
C CYS A 102 7.77 -6.59 -10.72
N ASP A 103 8.38 -6.53 -11.90
CA ASP A 103 9.07 -7.68 -12.53
C ASP A 103 10.45 -8.02 -11.95
N ILE A 104 10.92 -7.30 -10.93
CA ILE A 104 12.20 -7.59 -10.28
C ILE A 104 12.06 -8.84 -9.38
N LYS A 105 12.89 -9.86 -9.65
CA LYS A 105 12.79 -11.19 -9.03
C LYS A 105 13.72 -11.40 -7.83
N ASP A 106 14.80 -10.65 -7.73
CA ASP A 106 15.91 -10.89 -6.79
C ASP A 106 15.87 -9.97 -5.55
N ARG A 107 15.04 -8.92 -5.56
CA ARG A 107 14.91 -7.97 -4.44
C ARG A 107 13.50 -7.39 -4.35
N PHE A 108 13.15 -6.92 -3.16
CA PHE A 108 11.91 -6.19 -2.92
C PHE A 108 12.06 -4.72 -3.32
N VAL A 109 11.06 -4.17 -3.98
CA VAL A 109 11.04 -2.77 -4.43
C VAL A 109 9.87 -2.06 -3.76
N GLY A 110 10.18 -0.93 -3.11
CA GLY A 110 9.20 -0.11 -2.41
C GLY A 110 8.50 0.91 -3.31
N PRO A 111 7.40 1.49 -2.83
CA PRO A 111 6.75 2.62 -3.50
C PRO A 111 7.69 3.80 -3.64
N CYS A 112 7.54 4.59 -4.70
CA CYS A 112 8.33 5.81 -4.90
C CYS A 112 7.94 6.91 -3.88
N GLY A 113 8.77 7.95 -3.75
CA GLY A 113 8.52 9.03 -2.78
C GLY A 113 7.14 9.69 -2.94
N ALA A 114 6.71 9.93 -4.19
CA ALA A 114 5.39 10.52 -4.46
C ALA A 114 4.24 9.60 -4.01
N CYS A 115 4.35 8.29 -4.24
CA CYS A 115 3.36 7.31 -3.77
C CYS A 115 3.30 7.28 -2.24
N ARG A 116 4.46 7.28 -1.56
CA ARG A 116 4.51 7.32 -0.10
C ARG A 116 3.80 8.55 0.44
N GLN A 117 4.02 9.72 -0.17
CA GLN A 117 3.37 10.95 0.25
C GLN A 117 1.85 10.93 0.02
N VAL A 118 1.39 10.37 -1.10
CA VAL A 118 -0.06 10.21 -1.37
C VAL A 118 -0.70 9.24 -0.37
N LEU A 119 -0.05 8.13 -0.03
CA LEU A 119 -0.55 7.20 0.99
C LEU A 119 -0.64 7.88 2.36
N MET A 120 0.35 8.71 2.69
CA MET A 120 0.44 9.41 3.97
C MET A 120 -0.68 10.45 4.18
N GLU A 121 -1.26 10.98 3.11
CA GLU A 121 -2.44 11.85 3.19
C GLU A 121 -3.62 11.17 3.90
N PHE A 122 -3.79 9.86 3.70
CA PHE A 122 -4.94 9.13 4.24
C PHE A 122 -4.68 8.55 5.63
N ALA A 123 -3.45 8.10 5.90
CA ALA A 123 -3.05 7.60 7.21
C ALA A 123 -1.54 7.36 7.29
N SER A 124 -0.98 7.26 8.50
CA SER A 124 0.42 6.87 8.73
C SER A 124 0.62 5.39 9.06
N ASP A 125 -0.45 4.71 9.45
CA ASP A 125 -0.48 3.33 9.98
C ASP A 125 -0.80 2.28 8.91
N TRP A 126 -0.31 2.49 7.68
CA TRP A 126 -0.39 1.48 6.62
C TRP A 126 0.60 0.35 6.85
N THR A 127 0.12 -0.89 6.69
CA THR A 127 0.99 -2.03 6.40
C THR A 127 1.28 -2.07 4.90
N VAL A 128 2.56 -2.21 4.54
CA VAL A 128 3.02 -2.25 3.15
C VAL A 128 3.64 -3.61 2.86
N TYR A 129 3.06 -4.34 1.91
CA TYR A 129 3.57 -5.62 1.42
C TYR A 129 4.33 -5.41 0.12
N LEU A 130 5.65 -5.52 0.19
CA LEU A 130 6.52 -5.48 -0.98
C LEU A 130 6.60 -6.90 -1.54
N THR A 131 6.06 -7.14 -2.72
CA THR A 131 5.91 -8.49 -3.27
C THR A 131 6.82 -8.72 -4.46
N LYS A 132 7.25 -9.97 -4.63
CA LYS A 132 7.99 -10.45 -5.80
C LYS A 132 7.06 -11.22 -6.74
N PRO A 133 7.45 -11.43 -8.01
CA PRO A 133 6.67 -12.22 -8.97
C PRO A 133 6.36 -13.67 -8.54
N ASP A 134 7.16 -14.25 -7.65
CA ASP A 134 6.95 -15.59 -7.08
C ASP A 134 5.88 -15.62 -5.97
N GLY A 135 5.28 -14.47 -5.63
CA GLY A 135 4.28 -14.32 -4.58
C GLY A 135 4.87 -14.18 -3.17
N SER A 136 6.18 -14.32 -3.00
CA SER A 136 6.82 -14.00 -1.71
C SER A 136 6.81 -12.51 -1.47
N TYR A 137 6.77 -12.11 -0.20
CA TYR A 137 6.65 -10.71 0.19
C TYR A 137 7.49 -10.37 1.42
N LYS A 138 7.81 -9.08 1.55
CA LYS A 138 8.33 -8.45 2.74
C LYS A 138 7.29 -7.47 3.28
N GLU A 139 7.00 -7.59 4.57
CA GLU A 139 6.17 -6.62 5.29
C GLU A 139 7.03 -5.47 5.84
N THR A 140 6.50 -4.25 5.76
CA THR A 140 7.05 -3.03 6.36
C THR A 140 5.90 -2.05 6.62
N SER A 141 6.19 -0.89 7.22
CA SER A 141 5.20 0.15 7.46
C SER A 141 5.44 1.38 6.59
N LEU A 142 4.40 2.15 6.28
CA LEU A 142 4.58 3.42 5.57
C LEU A 142 5.43 4.41 6.37
N SER A 143 5.32 4.38 7.71
CA SER A 143 6.13 5.22 8.60
C SER A 143 7.64 4.89 8.56
N GLU A 144 8.01 3.62 8.33
CA GLU A 144 9.41 3.25 8.06
C GLU A 144 9.88 3.71 6.68
N LEU A 145 8.98 3.69 5.69
CA LEU A 145 9.29 4.08 4.32
C LEU A 145 9.36 5.60 4.13
N LEU A 146 8.65 6.38 4.96
CA LEU A 146 8.65 7.84 4.93
C LEU A 146 8.71 8.40 6.37
N PRO A 147 9.88 8.34 7.02
CA PRO A 147 10.03 8.88 8.36
C PRO A 147 9.88 10.41 8.33
N LEU A 148 9.34 10.98 9.41
CA LEU A 148 9.13 12.43 9.57
C LEU A 148 8.35 13.05 8.41
N ALA A 149 7.35 12.32 7.90
CA ALA A 149 6.56 12.75 6.76
C ALA A 149 5.86 14.09 6.99
N PHE A 150 5.79 14.90 5.94
CA PHE A 150 4.86 16.02 5.90
C PHE A 150 3.42 15.50 5.89
N THR A 151 2.54 16.10 6.69
CA THR A 151 1.14 15.71 6.86
C THR A 151 0.25 16.95 7.02
N PRO A 152 -1.08 16.83 6.83
CA PRO A 152 -2.00 17.95 7.03
C PRO A 152 -1.87 18.65 8.39
N GLY A 153 -1.45 17.91 9.43
CA GLY A 153 -1.25 18.49 10.78
C GLY A 153 -0.19 19.59 10.84
N HIS A 154 0.73 19.67 9.87
CA HIS A 154 1.73 20.72 9.80
C HIS A 154 1.17 22.05 9.24
N LEU A 155 0.05 22.01 8.53
CA LEU A 155 -0.59 23.22 7.96
C LEU A 155 -1.36 24.02 9.00
N THR A 156 -1.77 23.39 10.10
CA THR A 156 -2.63 23.97 11.14
C THR A 156 -1.86 24.42 12.38
N GLN A 157 -0.53 24.35 12.38
CA GLN A 157 0.34 24.66 13.52
C GLN A 157 1.04 26.02 13.40
N HIS A 158 0.32 27.01 12.87
CA HIS A 158 0.78 28.40 12.77
C HIS A 158 0.02 29.30 13.75
#